data_AF-A0A7I7XS80-F1
#
_entry.id   AF-A0A7I7XS80-F1
#
_cell.length_a   1.000
_cell.length_b   1.000
_cell.length_c   1.000
_cell.angle_alpha   90.00
_cell.angle_beta   90.00
_cell.angle_gamma   90.00
#
_symmetry.space_group_name_H-M   'P 1'
#
loop_
_entity.id
_entity.type
_entity.pdbx_description
1 polymer ?
#
loop_
_entity_poly.entity_id
_entity_poly.type
_entity_poly.pdbx_seq_one_letter_code
_entity_poly.pdbx_strand_id
1 'polypeptide(L)' 'MSQKVLVLLAVAFAVVALIAGGMQLAAFIASERPRHLVLAVFALAVGASVGAAAASALWRIRRRR' A
#
# COMPACT_ATOMS: atom_id res chain seq x y z
N MET A 1 20.43 -4.51 8.20
CA MET A 1 19.33 -3.51 8.24
C MET A 1 18.43 -3.82 9.43
N SER A 2 17.98 -2.82 10.21
CA SER A 2 17.12 -3.07 11.38
C SER A 2 15.68 -3.41 10.98
N GLN A 3 15.05 -4.37 11.65
CA GLN A 3 13.65 -4.76 11.40
C GLN A 3 12.68 -3.57 11.49
N LYS A 4 12.99 -2.58 12.33
CA LYS A 4 12.20 -1.34 12.43
C LYS A 4 12.22 -0.50 11.15
N VAL A 5 13.37 -0.45 10.48
CA VAL A 5 13.54 0.30 9.23
C VAL A 5 12.75 -0.37 8.11
N LEU A 6 12.78 -1.71 8.04
CA LEU A 6 11.97 -2.49 7.08
C LEU A 6 10.46 -2.23 7.26
N VAL A 7 9.97 -2.24 8.50
CA VAL A 7 8.56 -1.93 8.79
C VAL A 7 8.21 -0.50 8.37
N LEU A 8 9.08 0.47 8.64
CA LEU A 8 8.85 1.87 8.29
C LEU A 8 8.82 2.07 6.77
N LEU A 9 9.73 1.44 6.03
CA LEU A 9 9.74 1.45 4.57
C LEU A 9 8.52 0.75 3.99
N ALA A 10 8.08 -0.37 4.57
CA ALA A 10 6.88 -1.08 4.13
C ALA A 10 5.60 -0.24 4.34
N VAL A 11 5.49 0.49 5.45
CA VAL A 11 4.39 1.43 5.70
C VAL A 11 4.43 2.58 4.69
N ALA A 12 5.60 3.18 4.47
CA ALA A 12 5.75 4.26 3.49
C ALA A 12 5.35 3.81 2.08
N PHE A 13 5.80 2.62 1.66
CA PHE A 13 5.41 2.01 0.40
C PHE A 13 3.90 1.79 0.30
N ALA A 14 3.27 1.24 1.35
CA ALA A 14 1.83 1.02 1.37
C ALA A 14 1.05 2.33 1.19
N VAL A 15 1.46 3.42 1.86
CA VAL A 15 0.84 4.75 1.71
C VAL A 15 0.95 5.25 0.27
N VAL A 16 2.15 5.19 -0.32
CA VAL A 16 2.38 5.63 -1.70
C VAL A 16 1.55 4.79 -2.69
N ALA A 17 1.48 3.47 -2.49
CA ALA A 17 0.69 2.58 -3.32
C ALA A 17 -0.81 2.90 -3.27
N LEU A 18 -1.34 3.21 -2.08
CA LEU A 18 -2.75 3.62 -1.92
C LEU A 18 -3.03 4.96 -2.60
N ILE A 19 -2.11 5.94 -2.48
CA ILE A 19 -2.24 7.23 -3.17
C ILE A 19 -2.23 7.03 -4.69
N ALA A 20 -1.28 6.25 -5.20
CA ALA A 20 -1.17 5.95 -6.63
C ALA A 20 -2.43 5.25 -7.16
N GLY A 21 -2.92 4.24 -6.44
CA GLY A 21 -4.15 3.54 -6.78
C GLY A 21 -5.38 4.45 -6.77
N GLY A 22 -5.49 5.33 -5.76
CA GLY A 22 -6.54 6.33 -5.69
C GLY A 22 -6.50 7.35 -6.83
N MET A 23 -5.30 7.81 -7.20
CA MET A 23 -5.13 8.69 -8.36
C MET A 23 -5.51 7.99 -9.68
N GLN A 24 -5.16 6.71 -9.85
CA GLN A 24 -5.56 5.94 -11.03
C GLN A 24 -7.06 5.70 -11.07
N LEU A 25 -7.71 5.52 -9.92
CA LEU A 25 -9.17 5.43 -9.83
C LEU A 25 -9.83 6.76 -10.24
N ALA A 26 -9.31 7.89 -9.76
CA ALA A 26 -9.77 9.22 -10.19
C ALA A 26 -9.56 9.45 -11.69
N ALA A 27 -8.43 9.01 -12.24
CA ALA A 27 -8.15 9.07 -13.67
C ALA A 27 -9.07 8.17 -14.49
N PHE A 28 -9.48 7.02 -13.96
CA PHE A 28 -10.49 6.17 -14.59
C PHE A 28 -11.84 6.88 -14.69
N ILE A 29 -12.29 7.52 -13.60
CA ILE A 29 -13.54 8.31 -13.58
C ILE A 29 -13.49 9.45 -14.60
N ALA A 30 -12.32 10.09 -14.78
CA ALA A 30 -12.17 11.21 -15.71
C ALA A 30 -11.96 10.83 -17.18
N SER A 31 -11.45 9.62 -17.48
CA SER A 31 -11.02 9.24 -18.83
C SER A 31 -11.71 8.01 -19.41
N GLU A 32 -12.47 7.25 -18.63
CA GLU A 32 -13.13 5.97 -18.99
C GLU A 32 -12.18 4.90 -19.59
N ARG A 33 -10.86 5.05 -19.44
CA ARG A 33 -9.87 4.12 -19.99
C ARG A 33 -9.68 2.93 -19.02
N PRO A 34 -10.03 1.69 -19.41
CA PRO A 34 -10.08 0.54 -18.50
C PRO A 34 -8.72 0.18 -17.89
N ARG A 35 -7.60 0.55 -18.54
CA ARG A 35 -6.26 0.34 -17.98
C ARG A 35 -6.07 1.02 -16.62
N HIS A 36 -6.71 2.16 -16.39
CA HIS A 36 -6.54 2.92 -15.16
C HIS A 36 -7.25 2.22 -14.00
N LEU A 37 -8.37 1.57 -14.27
CA LEU A 37 -9.08 0.74 -13.29
C LEU A 37 -8.24 -0.48 -12.87
N VAL A 38 -7.63 -1.18 -13.84
CA VAL A 38 -6.79 -2.35 -13.55
C VAL A 38 -5.59 -1.95 -12.68
N LEU A 39 -4.91 -0.86 -13.03
CA LEU A 39 -3.78 -0.37 -12.27
C LEU A 39 -4.19 0.12 -10.87
N ALA A 40 -5.35 0.79 -10.76
CA ALA A 40 -5.89 1.23 -9.48
C ALA A 40 -6.18 0.05 -8.55
N VAL A 41 -6.89 -0.97 -9.03
CA VAL A 41 -7.21 -2.18 -8.24
C VAL A 41 -5.93 -2.90 -7.82
N PHE A 42 -4.98 -3.05 -8.74
CA PHE A 42 -3.69 -3.67 -8.43
C PHE A 42 -2.93 -2.91 -7.34
N ALA A 43 -2.79 -1.60 -7.49
CA ALA A 43 -2.08 -0.75 -6.53
C ALA A 43 -2.76 -0.76 -5.15
N LEU A 44 -4.08 -0.72 -5.11
CA LEU A 44 -4.86 -0.81 -3.86
C LEU A 44 -4.69 -2.17 -3.17
N ALA A 45 -4.78 -3.28 -3.93
CA ALA A 45 -4.60 -4.63 -3.39
C ALA A 45 -3.18 -4.83 -2.82
N VAL A 46 -2.16 -4.40 -3.56
CA VAL A 46 -0.76 -4.46 -3.12
C VAL A 46 -0.54 -3.58 -1.88
N GLY A 47 -1.01 -2.33 -1.91
CA GLY A 47 -0.91 -1.40 -0.78
C GLY A 47 -1.56 -1.93 0.49
N ALA A 48 -2.78 -2.49 0.39
CA ALA A 48 -3.49 -3.10 1.50
C ALA A 48 -2.77 -4.33 2.05
N SER A 49 -2.28 -5.21 1.18
CA SER A 49 -1.54 -6.41 1.58
C SER A 49 -0.23 -6.08 2.31
N VAL A 50 0.57 -5.17 1.76
CA VAL A 50 1.83 -4.73 2.38
C VAL A 50 1.54 -3.98 3.69
N GLY A 51 0.51 -3.13 3.72
CA GLY A 51 0.08 -2.44 4.92
C GLY A 51 -0.32 -3.40 6.05
N ALA A 52 -1.12 -4.42 5.74
CA ALA A 52 -1.50 -5.47 6.69
C ALA A 52 -0.29 -6.27 7.20
N ALA A 53 0.63 -6.64 6.30
CA ALA A 53 1.86 -7.33 6.68
C ALA A 53 2.72 -6.47 7.61
N ALA A 54 2.91 -5.18 7.28
CA ALA A 54 3.66 -4.23 8.09
C ALA A 54 3.02 -3.99 9.46
N ALA A 55 1.69 -3.84 9.52
CA ALA A 55 0.95 -3.71 10.77
C ALA A 55 1.11 -4.96 11.65
N SER A 56 1.02 -6.16 11.06
CA SER A 56 1.23 -7.43 11.78
C SER A 56 2.64 -7.55 12.35
N ALA A 57 3.65 -7.07 11.60
CA ALA A 57 5.04 -7.07 12.02
C ALA A 57 5.27 -6.07 13.16
N LEU A 58 4.68 -4.87 13.06
CA LEU A 58 4.73 -3.85 14.11
C LEU A 58 4.07 -4.36 15.41
N TRP A 59 2.92 -5.01 15.32
CA TRP A 59 2.25 -5.64 16.45
C TRP A 59 3.13 -6.70 17.12
N ARG A 60 3.79 -7.56 16.34
CA ARG A 60 4.71 -8.58 16.87
C ARG A 60 5.92 -7.96 17.57
N ILE A 61 6.48 -6.88 17.05
CA ILE A 61 7.60 -6.16 17.69
C ILE A 61 7.15 -5.55 19.02
N ARG A 62 5.96 -4.92 19.03
CA ARG A 62 5.40 -4.29 20.24
C ARG A 62 5.10 -5.32 21.33
N ARG A 63 4.69 -6.54 20.97
CA ARG A 63 4.39 -7.63 21.92
C ARG A 63 5.62 -8.30 22.52
N ARG A 64 6.79 -8.17 21.89
CA ARG A 64 8.07 -8.74 22.38
C ARG A 64 8.88 -7.76 23.23
N ARG A 65 8.44 -6.50 23.34
CA ARG A 65 8.99 -5.50 24.27
C ARG A 65 8.14 -5.44 25.51
#